data_AF-A0A368F641-F1
#
_entry.id   AF-A0A368F641-F1
#
_cell.length_a   1.000
_cell.length_b   1.000
_cell.length_c   1.000
_cell.angle_alpha   90.00
_cell.angle_beta   90.00
_cell.angle_gamma   90.00
#
_symmetry.space_group_name_H-M   'P 1'
#
loop_
_entity.id
_entity.type
_entity.pdbx_description
1 polymer ?
#
loop_
_entity_poly.entity_id
_entity_poly.type
_entity_poly.pdbx_seq_one_letter_code
_entity_poly.pdbx_strand_id
1 'polypeptide(L)'
;MNKISQKHDEPIRMLYVCGSEVLDELVAVQSDGCCLWTHAEIKELLQKHGLIVLKRGRTHPSQTIYLTDVLRQYQKNIYVIEDETFPNDLRCSRIRTALRRGESVKYCLDDDVIEYINDHNLYQTNSDSDNEQCASGISTSSAPNLFCGSTSSCSGKTQDDDKVVPPEPPQRSSSEGL
;
A
#
# COMPACT_ATOMS: atom_id res chain seq x y z
N MET A 1 29.47 0.40 17.00
CA MET A 1 28.29 0.28 17.91
C MET A 1 28.46 0.93 19.29
N ASN A 2 29.61 1.50 19.69
CA ASN A 2 29.92 1.72 21.13
C ASN A 2 29.50 3.07 21.75
N LYS A 3 28.80 3.97 21.04
CA LYS A 3 28.54 5.34 21.54
C LYS A 3 27.17 5.59 22.18
N ILE A 4 26.18 4.70 22.02
CA ILE A 4 24.82 4.93 22.54
C ILE A 4 24.64 4.34 23.96
N SER A 5 25.49 3.39 24.36
CA SER A 5 25.37 2.67 25.64
C SER A 5 25.70 3.50 26.89
N GLN A 6 26.30 4.69 26.76
CA GLN A 6 26.78 5.45 27.93
C GLN A 6 25.69 6.20 28.71
N LYS A 7 24.47 6.32 28.18
CA LYS A 7 23.40 7.12 28.82
C LYS A 7 22.32 6.29 29.51
N HIS A 8 22.28 4.98 29.26
CA HIS A 8 21.22 4.10 29.76
C HIS A 8 21.83 2.91 30.50
N ASP A 9 21.43 2.68 31.75
CA ASP A 9 21.84 1.53 32.56
C ASP A 9 21.22 0.20 32.06
N GLU A 10 20.28 0.27 31.12
CA GLU A 10 19.65 -0.90 30.49
C GLU A 10 20.22 -1.20 29.09
N PRO A 11 20.30 -2.48 28.69
CA PRO A 11 20.79 -2.87 27.37
C PRO A 11 19.85 -2.38 26.26
N ILE A 12 20.39 -1.56 25.35
CA ILE A 12 19.65 -1.05 24.19
C ILE A 12 19.43 -2.18 23.17
N ARG A 13 18.18 -2.34 22.73
CA ARG A 13 17.78 -3.30 21.69
C ARG A 13 17.42 -2.56 20.40
N MET A 14 17.93 -3.05 19.27
CA MET A 14 17.47 -2.61 17.95
C MET A 14 16.36 -3.52 17.45
N LEU A 15 15.32 -2.95 16.85
CA LEU A 15 14.24 -3.67 16.19
C LEU A 15 14.09 -3.16 14.76
N TYR A 16 13.74 -4.06 13.83
CA TYR A 16 13.39 -3.71 12.46
C TYR A 16 11.89 -3.39 12.41
N VAL A 17 11.51 -2.21 11.92
CA VAL A 17 10.11 -1.80 11.77
C VAL A 17 9.73 -1.89 10.32
N CYS A 18 8.65 -2.59 9.99
CA CYS A 18 8.17 -2.73 8.63
C CYS A 18 6.63 -2.81 8.55
N GLY A 19 6.09 -2.63 7.34
CA GLY A 19 4.70 -2.96 7.06
C GLY A 19 4.49 -4.48 6.99
N SER A 20 3.24 -4.92 7.13
CA SER A 20 2.88 -6.34 7.00
C SER A 20 3.08 -6.90 5.60
N GLU A 21 3.04 -6.08 4.55
CA GLU A 21 3.41 -6.52 3.20
C GLU A 21 4.88 -6.95 3.10
N VAL A 22 5.79 -6.30 3.83
CA VAL A 22 7.22 -6.67 3.85
C VAL A 22 7.43 -8.01 4.57
N LEU A 23 6.61 -8.33 5.58
CA LEU A 23 6.64 -9.62 6.26
C LEU A 23 6.32 -10.77 5.29
N ASP A 24 5.31 -10.58 4.44
CA ASP A 24 4.93 -11.56 3.42
C ASP A 24 6.05 -11.69 2.37
N GLU A 25 6.68 -10.57 1.96
CA GLU A 25 7.82 -10.57 1.04
C GLU A 25 9.08 -11.25 1.61
N LEU A 26 9.34 -11.12 2.92
CA LEU A 26 10.44 -11.78 3.63
C LEU A 26 10.39 -13.30 3.49
N VAL A 27 9.18 -13.87 3.41
CA VAL A 27 8.95 -15.32 3.32
C VAL A 27 8.55 -15.77 1.91
N ALA A 28 8.40 -14.83 0.98
CA ALA A 28 7.98 -15.13 -0.38
C ALA A 28 9.09 -15.87 -1.15
N VAL A 29 8.66 -16.88 -1.90
CA VAL A 29 9.50 -17.56 -2.89
C VAL A 29 9.20 -16.92 -4.24
N GLN A 30 10.23 -16.40 -4.90
CA GLN A 30 10.11 -15.78 -6.21
C GLN A 30 9.84 -16.85 -7.29
N SER A 31 9.41 -16.39 -8.46
CA SER A 31 9.05 -17.25 -9.60
C SER A 31 10.20 -18.10 -10.15
N ASP A 32 11.44 -17.73 -9.85
CA ASP A 32 12.66 -18.49 -10.15
C ASP A 32 13.04 -19.50 -9.05
N GLY A 33 12.24 -19.59 -7.98
CA GLY A 33 12.48 -20.42 -6.81
C GLY A 33 13.45 -19.81 -5.80
N CYS A 34 13.94 -18.59 -6.02
CA CYS A 34 14.85 -17.90 -5.11
C CYS A 34 14.07 -17.16 -4.00
N CYS A 35 14.64 -17.09 -2.80
CA CYS A 35 14.10 -16.25 -1.73
C CYS A 35 14.89 -14.95 -1.67
N LEU A 36 14.20 -13.82 -1.53
CA LEU A 36 14.84 -12.52 -1.29
C LEU A 36 15.67 -12.51 -0.01
N TRP A 37 15.21 -13.26 0.99
CA TRP A 37 15.87 -13.44 2.27
C TRP A 37 16.07 -14.94 2.52
N THR A 38 17.28 -15.31 2.91
CA THR A 38 17.55 -16.67 3.32
C THR A 38 16.98 -16.93 4.71
N HIS A 39 16.63 -18.18 5.00
CA HIS A 39 16.17 -18.58 6.33
C HIS A 39 17.19 -18.26 7.44
N ALA A 40 18.49 -18.27 7.10
CA ALA A 40 19.56 -17.91 8.01
C ALA A 40 19.55 -16.42 8.38
N GLU A 41 19.32 -15.54 7.41
CA GLU A 41 19.23 -14.09 7.64
C GLU A 41 18.00 -13.73 8.47
N ILE A 42 16.84 -14.33 8.16
CA ILE A 42 15.60 -14.13 8.94
C ILE A 42 15.81 -14.59 10.39
N LYS A 43 16.44 -15.76 10.57
CA LYS A 43 16.78 -16.28 11.90
C LYS A 43 17.72 -15.35 12.65
N GLU A 44 18.77 -14.85 12.00
CA GLU A 44 19.73 -13.93 12.63
C GLU A 44 19.04 -12.64 13.08
N LEU A 45 18.22 -12.06 12.20
CA LEU A 45 17.42 -10.87 12.50
C LEU A 45 16.54 -11.10 13.75
N LEU A 46 15.78 -12.20 13.77
CA LEU A 46 14.85 -12.47 14.89
C LEU A 46 15.54 -12.94 16.17
N GLN A 47 16.72 -13.56 16.08
CA GLN A 47 17.46 -14.05 17.24
C GLN A 47 18.25 -12.94 17.94
N LYS A 48 18.87 -12.02 17.19
CA LYS A 48 19.69 -10.93 17.73
C LYS A 48 18.89 -9.65 17.98
N HIS A 49 17.85 -9.41 17.18
CA HIS A 49 17.05 -8.20 17.21
C HIS A 49 15.58 -8.56 17.50
N GLY A 50 14.67 -7.90 16.80
CA GLY A 50 13.25 -8.17 16.81
C GLY A 50 12.60 -7.46 15.64
N LEU A 51 11.34 -7.79 15.40
CA LEU A 51 10.57 -7.28 14.27
C LEU A 51 9.32 -6.59 14.81
N ILE A 52 9.04 -5.39 14.34
CA ILE A 52 7.78 -4.69 14.58
C ILE A 52 7.07 -4.60 13.23
N VAL A 53 5.91 -5.25 13.15
CA VAL A 53 5.09 -5.34 11.94
C VAL A 53 3.86 -4.47 12.11
N LEU A 54 3.78 -3.39 11.34
CA LEU A 54 2.61 -2.54 11.23
C LEU A 54 1.62 -3.20 10.27
N LYS A 55 0.51 -3.72 10.80
CA LYS A 55 -0.54 -4.35 9.99
C LYS A 55 -1.26 -3.30 9.15
N ARG A 56 -1.36 -3.56 7.85
CA ARG A 56 -2.07 -2.72 6.87
C ARG A 56 -2.94 -3.56 5.95
N GLY A 57 -4.05 -2.99 5.48
CA GLY A 57 -4.90 -3.55 4.43
C GLY A 57 -5.31 -5.01 4.65
N ARG A 58 -5.37 -5.79 3.56
CA ARG A 58 -5.83 -7.19 3.53
C ARG A 58 -4.71 -8.22 3.81
N THR A 59 -3.70 -7.85 4.59
CA THR A 59 -2.61 -8.77 4.97
C THR A 59 -2.95 -9.45 6.31
N HIS A 60 -2.38 -10.65 6.52
CA HIS A 60 -2.66 -11.46 7.71
C HIS A 60 -1.35 -11.85 8.40
N PRO A 61 -0.61 -10.90 8.98
CA PRO A 61 0.73 -11.15 9.52
C PRO A 61 0.75 -12.27 10.57
N SER A 62 -0.28 -12.38 11.40
CA SER A 62 -0.41 -13.48 12.38
C SER A 62 -0.50 -14.86 11.71
N GLN A 63 -1.18 -14.95 10.57
CA GLN A 63 -1.27 -16.18 9.79
C GLN A 63 0.08 -16.50 9.13
N THR A 64 0.76 -15.51 8.56
CA THR A 64 2.10 -15.67 7.98
C THR A 64 3.11 -16.15 9.02
N ILE A 65 3.14 -15.54 10.22
CA ILE A 65 4.00 -15.96 11.34
C ILE A 65 3.70 -17.39 11.76
N TYR A 66 2.43 -17.77 11.81
CA TYR A 66 2.03 -19.14 12.11
C TYR A 66 2.54 -20.09 11.03
N LEU A 67 2.25 -19.85 9.76
CA LEU A 67 2.56 -20.80 8.68
C LEU A 67 4.06 -20.95 8.38
N THR A 68 4.89 -19.97 8.75
CA THR A 68 6.34 -20.04 8.52
C THR A 68 7.11 -20.50 9.77
N ASP A 69 7.79 -21.63 9.67
CA ASP A 69 8.48 -22.26 10.81
C ASP A 69 9.51 -21.34 11.50
N VAL A 70 10.35 -20.64 10.74
CA VAL A 70 11.36 -19.74 11.30
C VAL A 70 10.72 -18.56 12.03
N LEU A 71 9.62 -18.00 11.52
CA LEU A 71 8.90 -16.91 12.18
C LEU A 71 8.21 -17.41 13.44
N ARG A 72 7.54 -18.56 13.37
CA ARG A 72 6.86 -19.19 14.51
C ARG A 72 7.81 -19.49 15.65
N GLN A 73 9.01 -20.01 15.35
CA GLN A 73 10.02 -20.34 16.35
C GLN A 73 10.44 -19.10 17.16
N TYR A 74 10.56 -17.94 16.51
CA TYR A 74 11.00 -16.69 17.13
C TYR A 74 9.85 -15.67 17.32
N GLN A 75 8.60 -16.11 17.31
CA GLN A 75 7.41 -15.23 17.35
C GLN A 75 7.39 -14.29 18.56
N LYS A 76 8.05 -14.64 19.67
CA LYS A 76 8.16 -13.79 20.86
C LYS A 76 8.94 -12.49 20.61
N ASN A 77 9.75 -12.46 19.56
CA ASN A 77 10.52 -11.29 19.12
C ASN A 77 9.84 -10.57 17.95
N ILE A 78 8.61 -10.94 17.60
CA ILE A 78 7.80 -10.30 16.56
C ILE A 78 6.60 -9.62 17.22
N TYR A 79 6.47 -8.31 17.00
CA TYR A 79 5.40 -7.48 17.53
C TYR A 79 4.51 -7.04 16.38
N VAL A 80 3.28 -7.55 16.33
CA VAL A 80 2.28 -7.10 15.35
C VAL A 80 1.48 -5.97 15.99
N ILE A 81 1.51 -4.79 15.36
CA ILE A 81 0.75 -3.61 15.77
C ILE A 81 -0.36 -3.41 14.74
N GLU A 82 -1.59 -3.36 15.20
CA GLU A 82 -2.78 -3.10 14.41
C GLU A 82 -3.40 -1.77 14.85
N ASP A 83 -3.60 -0.86 13.89
CA ASP A 83 -4.37 0.37 14.11
C ASP A 83 -5.76 0.19 13.49
N GLU A 84 -6.74 -0.05 14.36
CA GLU A 84 -8.14 -0.23 13.96
C GLU A 84 -8.88 1.10 13.78
N THR A 85 -8.36 2.19 14.37
CA THR A 85 -9.08 3.48 14.41
C THR A 85 -8.70 4.34 13.21
N PHE A 86 -7.42 4.39 12.86
CA PHE A 86 -6.89 5.23 11.78
C PHE A 86 -5.89 4.46 10.91
N PRO A 87 -6.34 3.42 10.18
CA PRO A 87 -5.44 2.59 9.39
C PRO A 87 -4.73 3.43 8.33
N ASN A 88 -3.40 3.48 8.39
CA ASN A 88 -2.59 4.15 7.38
C ASN A 88 -2.68 3.39 6.04
N ASP A 89 -3.29 3.98 5.02
CA ASP A 89 -3.37 3.44 3.65
C ASP A 89 -2.58 4.29 2.62
N LEU A 90 -1.70 5.17 3.10
CA LEU A 90 -0.81 5.96 2.25
C LEU A 90 0.32 5.09 1.69
N ARG A 91 0.40 5.01 0.37
CA ARG A 91 1.41 4.24 -0.37
C ARG A 91 2.16 5.16 -1.33
N CYS A 92 3.48 5.07 -1.38
CA CYS A 92 4.32 5.92 -2.24
C CYS A 92 3.93 5.80 -3.72
N SER A 93 3.47 4.63 -4.19
CA SER A 93 2.98 4.46 -5.57
C SER A 93 1.74 5.31 -5.87
N ARG A 94 0.82 5.45 -4.90
CA ARG A 94 -0.36 6.32 -5.03
C ARG A 94 0.04 7.79 -5.06
N ILE A 95 0.94 8.20 -4.16
CA ILE A 95 1.49 9.56 -4.10
C ILE A 95 2.18 9.93 -5.43
N ARG A 96 3.11 9.10 -5.91
CA ARG A 96 3.78 9.33 -7.20
C ARG A 96 2.81 9.36 -8.39
N THR A 97 1.71 8.62 -8.32
CA THR A 97 0.69 8.64 -9.38
C THR A 97 -0.18 9.90 -9.33
N ALA A 98 -0.59 10.33 -8.14
CA ALA A 98 -1.29 11.59 -7.93
C ALA A 98 -0.45 12.78 -8.44
N LEU A 99 0.84 12.82 -8.06
CA LEU A 99 1.78 13.84 -8.54
C LEU A 99 1.90 13.87 -10.07
N ARG A 100 2.04 12.70 -10.72
CA ARG A 100 2.06 12.61 -12.20
C ARG A 100 0.77 13.09 -12.87
N ARG A 101 -0.37 13.00 -12.17
CA ARG A 101 -1.68 13.45 -12.67
C ARG A 101 -1.97 14.92 -12.36
N GLY A 102 -1.08 15.61 -11.65
CA GLY A 102 -1.35 16.97 -11.15
C GLY A 102 -2.41 17.00 -10.05
N GLU A 103 -2.66 15.88 -9.37
CA GLU A 103 -3.58 15.81 -8.23
C GLU A 103 -2.89 16.37 -6.97
N SER A 104 -3.67 16.99 -6.09
CA SER A 104 -3.15 17.51 -4.81
C SER A 104 -2.77 16.36 -3.88
N VAL A 105 -1.55 16.43 -3.32
CA VAL A 105 -1.07 15.54 -2.25
C VAL A 105 -0.97 16.26 -0.90
N LYS A 106 -1.60 17.43 -0.77
CA LYS A 106 -1.67 18.18 0.50
C LYS A 106 -2.28 17.30 1.59
N TYR A 107 -1.72 17.37 2.79
CA TYR A 107 -2.08 16.53 3.95
C TYR A 107 -1.66 15.05 3.85
N CYS A 108 -1.10 14.60 2.73
CA CYS A 108 -0.47 13.28 2.64
C CYS A 108 1.04 13.35 2.91
N LEU A 109 1.63 14.52 2.70
CA LEU A 109 3.05 14.85 2.88
C LEU A 109 3.14 16.22 3.58
N ASP A 110 4.29 16.48 4.20
CA ASP A 110 4.62 17.80 4.74
C ASP A 110 4.79 18.83 3.61
N ASP A 111 4.42 20.08 3.87
CA ASP A 111 4.47 21.16 2.86
C ASP A 111 5.89 21.35 2.32
N ASP A 112 6.93 21.29 3.17
CA ASP A 112 8.34 21.38 2.77
C ASP A 112 8.76 20.25 1.79
N VAL A 113 8.17 19.05 1.96
CA VAL A 113 8.43 17.91 1.06
C VAL A 113 7.73 18.13 -0.28
N ILE A 114 6.53 18.69 -0.26
CA ILE A 114 5.78 19.03 -1.49
C ILE A 114 6.53 20.11 -2.27
N GLU A 115 7.02 21.14 -1.60
CA GLU A 115 7.84 22.20 -2.20
C GLU A 115 9.10 21.61 -2.84
N TYR A 116 9.85 20.79 -2.09
CA TYR A 116 11.05 20.14 -2.62
C TYR A 116 10.79 19.29 -3.87
N ILE A 117 9.68 18.52 -3.88
CA ILE A 117 9.28 17.70 -5.03
C ILE A 117 9.03 18.57 -6.27
N ASN A 118 8.37 19.72 -6.09
CA ASN A 118 8.03 20.63 -7.17
C ASN A 118 9.27 21.36 -7.71
N ASP A 119 10.12 21.88 -6.83
CA ASP A 119 11.34 22.61 -7.21
C ASP A 119 12.31 21.74 -8.03
N HIS A 120 12.34 20.44 -7.74
CA HIS A 120 13.22 19.47 -8.40
C HIS A 120 12.53 18.65 -9.48
N ASN A 121 11.23 18.88 -9.73
CA ASN A 121 10.43 18.17 -10.75
C ASN A 121 10.51 16.62 -10.64
N LEU A 122 10.60 16.06 -9.43
CA LEU A 122 10.99 14.64 -9.19
C LEU A 122 10.05 13.59 -9.81
N TYR A 123 8.79 13.95 -10.07
CA TYR A 123 7.77 13.03 -10.56
C TYR A 123 6.99 13.58 -11.75
N GLN A 124 7.55 14.55 -12.48
CA GLN A 124 6.98 14.97 -13.74
C GLN A 124 7.27 13.92 -14.80
N THR A 125 6.27 13.57 -15.61
CA THR A 125 6.47 12.73 -16.80
C THR A 125 7.32 13.51 -17.79
N ASN A 126 8.64 13.32 -17.74
CA ASN A 126 9.50 13.65 -18.88
C ASN A 126 8.96 12.86 -20.07
N SER A 127 8.58 13.54 -21.13
CA SER A 127 8.02 12.97 -22.35
C SER A 127 9.02 12.12 -23.15
N ASP A 128 10.18 11.78 -22.59
CA ASP A 128 11.18 10.96 -23.26
C ASP A 128 11.76 9.96 -22.25
N SER A 129 11.31 8.72 -22.38
CA SER A 129 11.96 7.47 -21.97
C SER A 129 12.58 7.44 -20.56
N ASP A 130 11.89 6.82 -19.60
CA ASP A 130 12.53 5.92 -18.62
C ASP A 130 11.48 5.07 -17.85
N ASN A 131 11.49 3.77 -18.15
CA ASN A 131 11.03 2.62 -17.37
C ASN A 131 9.62 2.65 -16.73
N GLU A 132 8.63 2.21 -17.51
CA GLU A 132 7.48 1.47 -16.97
C GLU A 132 7.97 0.13 -16.38
N GLN A 133 8.28 0.12 -15.08
CA GLN A 133 8.25 -1.11 -14.30
C GLN A 133 7.73 -0.81 -12.88
N CYS A 134 6.96 -1.77 -12.38
CA CYS A 134 6.10 -1.75 -11.18
C CYS A 134 4.66 -1.21 -11.37
N ALA A 135 3.99 -1.66 -12.44
CA ALA A 135 2.55 -1.92 -12.41
C ALA A 135 2.30 -3.42 -12.60
N SER A 136 2.62 -4.23 -11.59
CA SER A 136 2.24 -5.64 -11.57
C SER A 136 1.63 -5.98 -10.22
N GLY A 137 0.33 -6.29 -10.21
CA GLY A 137 -0.29 -7.01 -9.10
C GLY A 137 -1.56 -6.42 -8.49
N ILE A 138 -2.55 -6.01 -9.28
CA ILE A 138 -3.96 -6.17 -8.86
C ILE A 138 -4.77 -6.66 -10.06
N SER A 139 -4.75 -7.97 -10.31
CA SER A 139 -5.75 -8.61 -11.18
C SER A 139 -7.07 -8.66 -10.40
N THR A 140 -7.98 -7.75 -10.70
CA THR A 140 -9.37 -7.85 -10.26
C THR A 140 -10.18 -8.69 -11.25
N SER A 141 -11.04 -9.53 -10.66
CA SER A 141 -12.24 -10.20 -11.18
C SER A 141 -12.10 -11.30 -12.22
N SER A 142 -12.15 -12.52 -11.70
CA SER A 142 -12.91 -13.65 -12.24
C SER A 142 -14.37 -13.25 -12.54
N ALA A 143 -14.86 -13.60 -13.73
CA ALA A 143 -16.24 -14.03 -13.97
C ALA A 143 -16.31 -14.84 -15.29
N PRO A 144 -17.18 -15.87 -15.37
CA PRO A 144 -17.01 -16.97 -16.32
C PRO A 144 -17.63 -16.72 -17.71
N ASN A 145 -17.11 -17.46 -18.68
CA ASN A 145 -17.62 -17.59 -20.04
C ASN A 145 -19.10 -17.97 -20.06
N LEU A 146 -19.92 -17.14 -20.72
CA LEU A 146 -21.19 -17.56 -21.29
C LEU A 146 -21.19 -17.26 -22.78
N PHE A 147 -21.32 -18.34 -23.53
CA PHE A 147 -21.43 -18.43 -24.97
C PHE A 147 -22.87 -18.14 -25.41
N CYS A 148 -23.06 -17.16 -26.29
CA CYS A 148 -24.08 -17.18 -27.36
C CYS A 148 -23.55 -16.21 -28.45
N GLY A 149 -23.42 -16.58 -29.72
CA GLY A 149 -24.46 -17.13 -30.58
C GLY A 149 -24.95 -16.00 -31.49
N SER A 150 -24.14 -15.61 -32.48
CA SER A 150 -24.46 -14.55 -33.44
C SER A 150 -25.49 -15.05 -34.45
N THR A 151 -26.71 -14.50 -34.43
CA THR A 151 -27.66 -14.58 -35.55
C THR A 151 -28.50 -13.30 -35.70
N SER A 152 -28.51 -12.79 -36.93
CA SER A 152 -29.58 -12.06 -37.64
C SER A 152 -30.15 -10.71 -37.12
N SER A 153 -29.81 -9.66 -37.88
CA SER A 153 -30.66 -8.57 -38.44
C SER A 153 -32.13 -8.41 -38.00
N CYS A 154 -32.54 -7.17 -37.69
CA CYS A 154 -33.78 -6.52 -38.16
C CYS A 154 -33.87 -5.04 -37.69
N SER A 155 -34.39 -4.18 -38.56
CA SER A 155 -34.55 -2.72 -38.47
C SER A 155 -35.71 -2.26 -37.58
N GLY A 156 -35.62 -1.04 -37.03
CA GLY A 156 -36.78 -0.31 -36.48
C GLY A 156 -36.42 1.05 -35.87
N LYS A 157 -36.89 2.14 -36.50
CA LYS A 157 -36.85 3.52 -35.97
C LYS A 157 -37.78 3.65 -34.75
N THR A 158 -37.51 4.57 -33.81
CA THR A 158 -38.32 5.76 -33.46
C THR A 158 -37.61 6.56 -32.34
N GLN A 159 -37.89 7.85 -32.33
CA GLN A 159 -37.36 9.01 -31.60
C GLN A 159 -37.99 9.17 -30.21
N ASP A 160 -37.25 9.66 -29.20
CA ASP A 160 -37.75 10.62 -28.21
C ASP A 160 -36.63 11.20 -27.32
N ASP A 161 -36.76 12.49 -27.03
CA ASP A 161 -35.90 13.35 -26.22
C ASP A 161 -36.11 13.11 -24.71
N ASP A 162 -35.05 13.10 -23.90
CA ASP A 162 -35.13 13.68 -22.55
C ASP A 162 -33.74 13.98 -21.97
N LYS A 163 -33.51 15.27 -21.70
CA LYS A 163 -32.26 15.84 -21.21
C LYS A 163 -32.32 15.87 -19.68
N VAL A 164 -31.68 14.89 -19.03
CA VAL A 164 -31.58 14.83 -17.56
C VAL A 164 -30.62 15.91 -17.05
N VAL A 165 -31.15 16.89 -16.31
CA VAL A 165 -30.38 17.88 -15.55
C VAL A 165 -29.98 17.26 -14.20
N PRO A 166 -28.72 17.37 -13.75
CA PRO A 166 -28.30 16.85 -12.44
C PRO A 166 -28.86 17.69 -11.28
N PRO A 167 -29.13 17.08 -10.11
CA PRO A 167 -29.71 17.78 -8.96
C PRO A 167 -28.69 18.68 -8.26
N GLU A 168 -29.17 19.84 -7.79
CA GLU A 168 -28.39 20.85 -7.08
C GLU A 168 -28.07 20.40 -5.63
N PRO A 169 -26.86 20.67 -5.10
CA PRO A 169 -26.49 20.26 -3.75
C PRO A 169 -27.25 21.04 -2.66
N PRO A 170 -27.55 20.40 -1.51
CA PRO A 170 -28.33 21.00 -0.44
C PRO A 170 -27.58 22.18 0.22
N GLN A 171 -28.26 23.32 0.31
CA GLN A 171 -27.78 24.50 1.02
C GLN A 171 -27.82 24.26 2.54
N ARG A 172 -26.66 24.43 3.20
CA ARG A 172 -26.53 24.35 4.66
C ARG A 172 -27.12 25.61 5.29
N SER A 173 -28.29 25.49 5.91
CA SER A 173 -28.87 26.60 6.69
C SER A 173 -27.96 26.88 7.89
N SER A 174 -27.35 28.07 7.89
CA SER A 174 -26.74 28.63 9.08
C SER A 174 -27.86 29.21 9.95
N SER A 175 -28.01 28.69 11.16
CA SER A 175 -28.73 29.37 12.23
C SER A 175 -27.89 29.27 13.49
N GLU A 176 -27.09 30.30 13.72
CA GLU A 176 -26.72 30.76 15.05
C GLU A 176 -27.98 31.31 15.75
N GLY A 177 -28.08 31.16 17.08
CA GLY A 177 -29.03 31.93 17.85
C GLY A 177 -29.42 31.34 19.22
N LEU A 178 -28.61 31.69 20.22
CA LEU A 178 -28.83 31.71 21.69
C LEU A 178 -28.82 30.38 22.46
#